data_AF-A0A531JC92-F1
#
_entry.id   AF-A0A531JC92-F1
#
_cell.length_a   1.000
_cell.length_b   1.000
_cell.length_c   1.000
_cell.angle_alpha   90.00
_cell.angle_beta   90.00
_cell.angle_gamma   90.00
#
_symmetry.space_group_name_H-M   'P 1'
#
loop_
_entity.id
_entity.type
_entity.pdbx_description
1 polymer ?
#
loop_
_entity_poly.entity_id
_entity_poly.type
_entity_poly.pdbx_seq_one_letter_code
_entity_poly.pdbx_strand_id
1 'polypeptide(L)'
;PYRQGLLGLERASHVIILSWLHHAPRTLIVQKPRHAAEPKGVFSLRSPARPNPVGLHIAKLVALDIETGRIDLDAIDVLDGTPVLDI
;
A
#
# COMPACT_ATOMS: atom_id res chain seq x y z
N PRO A 1 -4.99 4.62 -18.93
CA PRO A 1 -4.11 5.77 -19.29
C PRO A 1 -2.65 5.59 -18.82
N TYR A 2 -2.42 4.99 -17.65
CA TYR A 2 -1.08 4.94 -17.03
C TYR A 2 -0.17 3.78 -17.46
N ARG A 3 -0.65 2.83 -18.30
CA ARG A 3 0.08 1.60 -18.63
C ARG A 3 1.48 1.82 -19.20
N GLN A 4 1.68 2.84 -20.02
CA GLN A 4 3.00 3.16 -20.57
C GLN A 4 4.04 3.51 -19.49
N GLY A 5 3.62 3.89 -18.27
CA GLY A 5 4.51 4.09 -17.14
C GLY A 5 5.18 2.81 -16.63
N LEU A 6 4.73 1.62 -17.07
CA LEU A 6 5.30 0.33 -16.63
C LEU A 6 6.55 -0.08 -17.42
N LEU A 7 6.92 0.65 -18.49
CA LEU A 7 8.08 0.31 -19.32
C LEU A 7 9.37 0.29 -18.49
N GLY A 8 10.08 -0.84 -18.48
CA GLY A 8 11.35 -1.02 -17.78
C GLY A 8 11.22 -1.47 -16.32
N LEU A 9 10.00 -1.59 -15.80
CA LEU A 9 9.74 -2.03 -14.42
C LEU A 9 10.19 -3.47 -14.18
N GLU A 10 10.19 -4.31 -15.22
CA GLU A 10 10.63 -5.72 -15.19
C GLU A 10 12.09 -5.90 -14.75
N ARG A 11 12.89 -4.83 -14.76
CA ARG A 11 14.28 -4.83 -14.29
C ARG A 11 14.39 -4.83 -12.77
N ALA A 12 13.32 -4.47 -12.07
CA ALA A 12 13.29 -4.43 -10.61
C ALA A 12 12.94 -5.81 -10.03
N SER A 13 13.59 -6.18 -8.92
CA SER A 13 13.20 -7.37 -8.17
C SER A 13 12.01 -7.11 -7.25
N HIS A 14 11.83 -5.86 -6.81
CA HIS A 14 10.78 -5.42 -5.89
C HIS A 14 10.27 -4.04 -6.31
N VAL A 15 9.03 -3.73 -5.94
CA VAL A 15 8.37 -2.45 -6.21
C VAL A 15 7.79 -1.85 -4.93
N ILE A 16 7.56 -0.54 -4.92
CA ILE A 16 6.96 0.18 -3.79
C ILE A 16 5.54 0.59 -4.17
N ILE A 17 4.53 -0.10 -3.64
CA ILE A 17 3.13 0.25 -3.91
C ILE A 17 2.64 1.23 -2.86
N LEU A 18 2.16 2.39 -3.30
CA LEU A 18 1.34 3.28 -2.48
C LEU A 18 -0.13 3.01 -2.76
N SER A 19 -0.89 2.75 -1.69
CA SER A 19 -2.32 2.40 -1.78
C SER A 19 -3.17 3.35 -0.94
N TRP A 20 -4.44 3.53 -1.30
CA TRP A 20 -5.41 4.25 -0.49
C TRP A 20 -6.29 3.27 0.27
N LEU A 21 -6.09 3.15 1.59
CA LEU A 21 -6.85 2.24 2.45
C LEU A 21 -8.25 2.82 2.70
N HIS A 22 -9.10 2.72 1.68
CA HIS A 22 -10.39 3.40 1.53
C HIS A 22 -11.43 3.10 2.62
N HIS A 23 -11.28 2.00 3.36
CA HIS A 23 -12.11 1.66 4.51
C HIS A 23 -11.57 2.19 5.85
N ALA A 24 -10.37 2.78 5.87
CA ALA A 24 -9.76 3.20 7.11
C ALA A 24 -10.36 4.52 7.65
N PRO A 25 -10.65 4.61 8.96
CA PRO A 25 -11.13 5.85 9.55
C PRO A 25 -10.01 6.90 9.56
N ARG A 26 -10.37 8.14 9.22
CA ARG A 26 -9.39 9.22 8.97
C ARG A 26 -9.19 10.17 10.15
N THR A 27 -10.01 10.07 11.18
CA THR A 27 -10.02 10.99 12.33
C THR A 27 -9.31 10.45 13.57
N LEU A 28 -8.92 9.16 13.58
CA LEU A 28 -8.28 8.51 14.73
C LEU A 28 -6.76 8.79 14.78
N ILE A 29 -6.40 9.92 15.41
CA ILE A 29 -5.00 10.36 15.52
C ILE A 29 -4.25 9.82 16.75
N VAL A 30 -4.94 9.22 17.71
CA VAL A 30 -4.36 8.49 18.86
C VAL A 30 -5.04 7.12 18.94
N GLN A 31 -4.25 6.06 19.07
CA GLN A 31 -4.73 4.68 19.04
C GLN A 31 -3.99 3.83 20.07
N LYS A 32 -4.65 2.80 20.60
CA LYS A 32 -4.02 1.79 21.46
C LYS A 32 -4.02 0.43 20.76
N PRO A 33 -3.00 0.12 19.93
CA PRO A 33 -2.86 -1.22 19.35
C PRO A 33 -2.82 -2.30 20.44
N ARG A 34 -3.32 -3.50 20.14
CA ARG A 34 -3.41 -4.61 21.11
C ARG A 34 -2.07 -4.95 21.80
N HIS A 35 -0.96 -4.79 21.09
CA HIS A 35 0.38 -5.09 21.59
C HIS A 35 1.06 -3.89 22.29
N ALA A 36 0.43 -2.73 22.34
CA ALA A 36 0.98 -1.54 22.98
C ALA A 36 0.51 -1.44 24.43
N ALA A 37 1.44 -1.18 25.35
CA ALA A 37 1.13 -0.90 26.75
C ALA A 37 0.25 0.36 26.90
N GLU A 38 0.63 1.42 26.18
CA GLU A 38 -0.04 2.73 26.21
C GLU A 38 -0.52 3.18 24.82
N PRO A 39 -1.52 4.08 24.74
CA PRO A 39 -1.90 4.73 23.49
C PRO A 39 -0.72 5.47 22.85
N LYS A 40 -0.68 5.47 21.52
CA LYS A 40 0.35 6.13 20.71
C LYS A 40 -0.31 7.02 19.66
N GLY A 41 0.35 8.13 19.34
CA GLY A 41 -0.02 8.95 18.19
C GLY A 41 0.11 8.15 16.90
N VAL A 42 -0.82 8.33 15.97
CA VAL A 42 -0.89 7.56 14.73
C VAL A 42 0.38 7.63 13.88
N PHE A 43 1.12 8.74 13.95
CA PHE A 43 2.34 8.95 13.18
C PHE A 43 3.56 8.18 13.71
N SER A 44 3.50 7.63 14.94
CA SER A 44 4.49 6.66 15.45
C SER A 44 4.06 5.21 15.24
N LEU A 45 2.93 4.99 14.55
CA LEU A 45 2.37 3.69 14.23
C LEU A 45 2.35 3.46 12.71
N ARG A 46 2.16 2.19 12.33
CA ARG A 46 1.76 1.78 10.97
C ARG A 46 0.27 1.49 10.85
N SER A 47 -0.55 2.14 11.69
CA SER A 47 -2.01 1.95 11.64
C SER A 47 -2.60 2.43 10.31
N PRO A 48 -3.55 1.68 9.71
CA PRO A 48 -4.26 2.13 8.52
C PRO A 48 -5.16 3.34 8.80
N ALA A 49 -5.68 3.46 10.04
CA ALA A 49 -6.50 4.57 10.47
C ALA A 49 -5.64 5.81 10.68
N ARG A 50 -5.64 6.77 9.74
CA ARG A 50 -4.82 7.99 9.77
C ARG A 50 -5.41 9.07 8.87
N PRO A 51 -5.05 10.37 9.01
CA PRO A 51 -5.65 11.46 8.23
C PRO A 51 -5.67 11.23 6.72
N ASN A 52 -4.53 10.75 6.19
CA ASN A 52 -4.39 10.29 4.81
C ASN A 52 -3.97 8.81 4.85
N PRO A 53 -4.91 7.86 4.67
CA PRO A 53 -4.69 6.43 4.83
C PRO A 53 -3.90 5.83 3.66
N VAL A 54 -2.70 6.36 3.45
CA VAL A 54 -1.75 5.85 2.46
C VAL A 54 -1.02 4.65 3.07
N GLY A 55 -1.22 3.48 2.48
CA GLY A 55 -0.43 2.29 2.75
C GLY A 55 0.83 2.28 1.89
N LEU A 56 1.95 1.82 2.45
CA LEU A 56 3.22 1.63 1.75
C LEU A 56 3.59 0.15 1.84
N HIS A 57 3.79 -0.47 0.69
CA HIS A 57 4.10 -1.89 0.57
C HIS A 57 5.36 -2.08 -0.25
N ILE A 58 6.26 -2.96 0.20
CA ILE A 58 7.43 -3.40 -0.58
C ILE A 58 7.20 -4.86 -0.89
N ALA A 59 7.04 -5.19 -2.17
CA ALA A 59 6.72 -6.54 -2.60
C ALA A 59 7.58 -6.96 -3.78
N LYS A 60 7.86 -8.25 -3.85
CA LYS A 60 8.57 -8.84 -4.99
C LYS A 60 7.70 -8.76 -6.24
N LEU A 61 8.30 -8.33 -7.34
CA LEU A 61 7.66 -8.41 -8.66
C LEU A 61 7.72 -9.86 -9.14
N VAL A 62 6.56 -10.47 -9.35
CA VAL A 62 6.44 -11.88 -9.78
C VAL A 62 6.23 -11.96 -11.29
N ALA A 63 5.34 -11.13 -11.83
CA ALA A 63 5.11 -11.03 -13.27
C ALA A 63 4.60 -9.63 -13.64
N LEU A 64 4.79 -9.26 -14.90
CA LEU A 64 4.36 -7.99 -15.47
C LEU A 64 3.76 -8.22 -16.86
N ASP A 65 2.53 -7.77 -17.07
CA ASP A 65 1.87 -7.70 -18.37
C ASP A 65 1.49 -6.24 -18.66
N ILE A 66 2.25 -5.63 -19.55
CA ILE A 66 2.12 -4.21 -19.90
C ILE A 66 0.85 -3.95 -20.74
N GLU A 67 0.43 -4.91 -21.56
CA GLU A 67 -0.73 -4.75 -22.46
C GLU A 67 -2.03 -4.64 -21.64
N THR A 68 -2.18 -5.52 -20.65
CA THR A 68 -3.31 -5.46 -19.72
C THR A 68 -3.10 -4.42 -18.61
N GLY A 69 -1.83 -4.11 -18.29
CA GLY A 69 -1.44 -3.27 -17.16
C GLY A 69 -1.49 -4.02 -15.83
N ARG A 70 -1.31 -5.35 -15.87
CA ARG A 70 -1.35 -6.23 -14.71
C ARG A 70 0.05 -6.43 -14.15
N ILE A 71 0.15 -6.27 -12.84
CA ILE A 71 1.37 -6.53 -12.06
C ILE A 71 1.01 -7.62 -11.06
N ASP A 72 1.66 -8.76 -11.15
CA ASP A 72 1.54 -9.80 -10.13
C ASP A 72 2.69 -9.62 -9.13
N LEU A 73 2.32 -9.51 -7.86
CA LEU A 73 3.23 -9.32 -6.74
C LEU A 73 3.20 -10.57 -5.86
N ASP A 74 4.25 -10.74 -5.06
CA ASP A 74 4.14 -11.56 -3.85
C ASP A 74 3.16 -10.90 -2.85
N ALA A 75 2.90 -11.55 -1.71
CA ALA A 75 1.88 -11.12 -0.76
C ALA A 75 2.06 -9.66 -0.27
N ILE A 76 0.94 -8.92 -0.29
CA ILE A 76 0.77 -7.62 0.37
C ILE A 76 -0.50 -7.62 1.23
N ASP A 77 -0.55 -6.76 2.24
CA ASP A 77 -1.62 -6.75 3.25
C ASP A 77 -2.70 -5.71 2.92
N VAL A 78 -3.44 -5.92 1.83
CA VAL A 78 -4.57 -5.05 1.43
C VAL A 78 -5.83 -5.86 1.12
N LEU A 79 -6.98 -5.20 1.20
CA LEU A 79 -8.25 -5.78 0.78
C LEU A 79 -8.36 -5.78 -0.76
N ASP A 80 -9.14 -6.72 -1.30
CA ASP A 80 -9.50 -6.68 -2.71
C ASP A 80 -10.17 -5.35 -3.08
N GLY A 81 -9.90 -4.85 -4.28
CA GLY A 81 -10.37 -3.54 -4.74
C GLY A 81 -9.72 -2.32 -4.08
N THR A 82 -8.68 -2.49 -3.24
CA THR A 82 -7.95 -1.35 -2.65
C THR A 82 -7.31 -0.49 -3.75
N PRO A 83 -7.63 0.82 -3.84
CA PRO A 83 -7.06 1.68 -4.86
C PRO A 83 -5.54 1.83 -4.74
N VAL A 84 -4.85 1.77 -5.88
CA VAL A 84 -3.44 2.11 -6.01
C VAL A 84 -3.29 3.59 -6.35
N LEU A 85 -2.36 4.26 -5.67
CA LEU A 85 -2.00 5.65 -5.89
C LEU A 85 -0.71 5.78 -6.70
N ASP A 86 0.29 4.93 -6.41
CA ASP A 86 1.62 4.99 -7.00
C ASP A 86 2.35 3.63 -6.94
N ILE A 87 3.40 3.45 -7.75
CA ILE A 87 4.18 2.21 -7.94
C ILE A 87 5.68 2.51 -8.00
#